data_AF-A0A965PCB1-F1
#
_entry.id   AF-A0A965PCB1-F1
#
_cell.length_a   1.000
_cell.length_b   1.000
_cell.length_c   1.000
_cell.angle_alpha   90.00
_cell.angle_beta   90.00
_cell.angle_gamma   90.00
#
_symmetry.space_group_name_H-M   'P 1'
#
loop_
_entity.id
_entity.type
_entity.pdbx_description
1 polymer ?
#
loop_
_entity_poly.entity_id
_entity_poly.type
_entity_poly.pdbx_seq_one_letter_code
_entity_poly.pdbx_strand_id
1 'polypeptide(L)'
;MAASLAGCRPAQEAAARCFDTADVESPTEIADADVSSIPSDWILQGERELKSDREPIDVRQLGDGLLAPQENETPAERLLRDAIDVIRDRRPKYGGPLHHFARTVGMINAAFADVLKRPLTPADWAVVMTLDKVSRHMGPSKTTDTPIDLAGYAACLAECET
;
A
#
# COMPACT_ATOMS: atom_id res chain seq x y z
N MET A 1 63.08 36.78 -3.21
CA MET A 1 62.30 35.71 -2.55
C MET A 1 61.48 36.35 -1.43
N ALA A 2 60.25 35.85 -1.24
CA ALA A 2 59.22 36.26 -0.29
C ALA A 2 58.28 37.39 -0.76
N ALA A 3 56.99 37.05 -0.74
CA ALA A 3 55.90 37.63 -1.50
C ALA A 3 55.11 38.70 -0.73
N SER A 4 54.61 39.66 -1.49
CA SER A 4 53.61 40.67 -1.12
C SER A 4 52.23 40.03 -1.04
N LEU A 5 51.56 40.11 0.12
CA LEU A 5 50.16 39.76 0.27
C LEU A 5 49.31 40.99 -0.06
N ALA A 6 48.95 41.08 -1.34
CA ALA A 6 47.92 41.98 -1.83
C ALA A 6 46.56 41.58 -1.22
N GLY A 7 45.96 42.50 -0.48
CA GLY A 7 44.60 42.41 0.01
C GLY A 7 43.62 42.40 -1.17
N CYS A 8 42.91 41.29 -1.32
CA CYS A 8 41.82 41.14 -2.27
C CYS A 8 40.49 41.40 -1.53
N ARG A 9 39.82 42.51 -1.85
CA ARG A 9 38.36 42.62 -1.66
C ARG A 9 37.68 42.15 -2.96
N PRO A 10 36.53 41.49 -2.85
CA PRO A 10 35.38 41.87 -3.68
C PRO A 10 34.19 42.20 -2.77
N ALA A 11 33.61 43.38 -2.90
CA ALA A 11 32.47 43.67 -3.78
C ALA A 11 31.14 43.19 -3.17
N GLN A 12 30.41 44.19 -2.66
CA GLN A 12 28.98 44.10 -2.38
C GLN A 12 28.20 43.80 -3.68
N GLU A 13 26.94 43.38 -3.50
CA GLU A 13 25.86 43.33 -4.49
C GLU A 13 25.90 42.20 -5.52
N ALA A 14 25.05 41.18 -5.32
CA ALA A 14 24.05 40.79 -6.31
C ALA A 14 23.12 39.70 -5.74
N ALA A 15 21.83 39.81 -6.12
CA ALA A 15 20.79 38.78 -6.04
C ALA A 15 20.07 38.58 -4.70
N ALA A 16 19.39 39.64 -4.25
CA ALA A 16 18.01 39.46 -3.80
C ALA A 16 17.20 38.89 -4.97
N ARG A 17 16.98 37.56 -4.99
CA ARG A 17 15.96 36.97 -5.85
C ARG A 17 14.62 37.15 -5.14
N CYS A 18 13.85 38.11 -5.62
CA CYS A 18 12.41 38.11 -5.46
C CYS A 18 11.90 36.71 -5.82
N PHE A 19 11.32 36.01 -4.85
CA PHE A 19 10.44 34.90 -5.16
C PHE A 19 9.20 35.53 -5.78
N ASP A 20 9.14 35.41 -7.11
CA ASP A 20 7.97 35.75 -7.90
C ASP A 20 6.85 34.78 -7.52
N THR A 21 5.90 35.26 -6.73
CA THR A 21 4.65 34.55 -6.44
C THR A 21 3.71 34.77 -7.61
N ALA A 22 4.04 34.18 -8.75
CA ALA A 22 3.13 34.05 -9.88
C ALA A 22 2.99 32.55 -10.17
N ASP A 23 1.73 32.12 -10.30
CA ASP A 23 1.28 30.78 -10.66
C ASP A 23 1.19 29.76 -9.50
N VAL A 24 0.40 30.12 -8.48
CA VAL A 24 -0.35 29.09 -7.74
C VAL A 24 -1.51 28.67 -8.64
N GLU A 25 -1.29 27.63 -9.45
CA GLU A 25 -2.38 26.94 -10.13
C GLU A 25 -3.42 26.52 -9.08
N SER A 26 -4.64 26.98 -9.30
CA SER A 26 -5.84 26.68 -8.52
C SER A 26 -5.98 25.17 -8.24
N PRO A 27 -6.55 24.77 -7.07
CA PRO A 27 -6.78 23.37 -6.77
C PRO A 27 -7.63 22.74 -7.86
N THR A 28 -7.06 21.76 -8.56
CA THR A 28 -7.84 20.92 -9.48
C THR A 28 -8.89 20.23 -8.62
N GLU A 29 -10.17 20.56 -8.85
CA GLU A 29 -11.29 19.80 -8.31
C GLU A 29 -11.04 18.33 -8.66
N ILE A 30 -10.74 17.52 -7.64
CA ILE A 30 -10.72 16.08 -7.80
C ILE A 30 -12.19 15.72 -8.06
N ALA A 31 -12.51 15.51 -9.32
CA ALA A 31 -13.83 15.07 -9.74
C ALA A 31 -14.22 13.87 -8.87
N ASP A 32 -15.39 13.98 -8.22
CA ASP A 32 -16.00 12.88 -7.51
C ASP A 32 -16.03 11.68 -8.47
N ALA A 33 -15.26 10.65 -8.14
CA ALA A 33 -15.27 9.41 -8.92
C ALA A 33 -16.69 8.85 -8.83
N ASP A 34 -17.43 8.98 -9.93
CA ASP A 34 -18.80 8.52 -10.03
C ASP A 34 -18.84 7.01 -9.84
N VAL A 35 -19.16 6.58 -8.62
CA VAL A 35 -19.27 5.16 -8.24
C VAL A 35 -20.39 4.46 -9.02
N SER A 36 -21.31 5.22 -9.64
CA SER A 36 -22.34 4.68 -10.53
C SER A 36 -21.80 4.24 -11.90
N SER A 37 -20.54 4.57 -12.21
CA SER A 37 -19.84 4.11 -13.42
C SER A 37 -19.25 2.70 -13.29
N ILE A 38 -19.28 2.08 -12.09
CA ILE A 38 -18.90 0.68 -11.92
C ILE A 38 -20.03 -0.18 -12.50
N PRO A 39 -19.82 -0.92 -13.61
CA PRO A 39 -20.87 -1.73 -14.20
C PRO A 39 -21.31 -2.80 -13.20
N SER A 40 -22.58 -2.81 -12.83
CA SER A 40 -23.21 -3.83 -11.96
C SER A 40 -22.97 -5.27 -12.44
N ASP A 41 -22.71 -5.42 -13.72
CA ASP A 41 -22.40 -6.63 -14.45
C ASP A 41 -21.05 -7.24 -14.03
N TRP A 42 -20.09 -6.44 -13.53
CA TRP A 42 -18.84 -6.97 -12.98
C TRP A 42 -19.04 -7.82 -11.73
N ILE A 43 -20.03 -7.48 -10.89
CA ILE A 43 -20.38 -8.26 -9.69
C ILE A 43 -20.99 -9.62 -10.10
N LEU A 44 -21.78 -9.63 -11.19
CA LEU A 44 -22.48 -10.82 -11.66
C LEU A 44 -21.61 -11.73 -12.54
N GLN A 45 -20.59 -11.17 -13.20
CA GLN A 45 -19.67 -11.94 -14.05
C GLN A 45 -18.76 -12.85 -13.20
N GLY A 46 -18.30 -12.36 -12.04
CA GLY A 46 -17.53 -13.17 -11.09
C GLY A 46 -18.31 -14.37 -10.53
N GLU A 47 -19.61 -14.22 -10.27
CA GLU A 47 -20.46 -15.32 -9.81
C GLU A 47 -20.60 -16.45 -10.85
N ARG A 48 -20.62 -16.11 -12.14
CA ARG A 48 -20.81 -17.09 -13.21
C ARG A 48 -19.52 -17.87 -13.47
N GLU A 49 -18.36 -17.21 -13.42
CA GLU A 49 -17.04 -17.83 -13.55
C GLU A 49 -16.69 -18.74 -12.34
N LEU A 50 -17.19 -18.43 -11.14
CA LEU A 50 -17.04 -19.28 -9.95
C LEU A 50 -17.86 -20.59 -10.00
N LYS A 51 -18.89 -20.65 -10.86
CA LYS A 51 -19.88 -21.74 -10.90
C LYS A 51 -19.74 -22.65 -12.13
N SER A 52 -19.03 -22.27 -13.20
CA SER A 52 -19.13 -23.00 -14.48
C SER A 52 -18.27 -24.26 -14.61
N ASP A 53 -17.16 -24.42 -13.86
CA ASP A 53 -16.21 -25.51 -14.15
C ASP A 53 -15.65 -26.25 -12.91
N ARG A 54 -16.32 -26.18 -11.75
CA ARG A 54 -15.86 -26.91 -10.56
C ARG A 54 -16.36 -28.36 -10.56
N GLU A 55 -15.48 -29.29 -10.92
CA GLU A 55 -15.58 -30.69 -10.52
C GLU A 55 -15.79 -30.77 -8.98
N PRO A 56 -16.58 -31.74 -8.48
CA PRO A 56 -16.89 -31.84 -7.06
C PRO A 56 -15.62 -32.07 -6.25
N ILE A 57 -15.28 -31.09 -5.40
CA ILE A 57 -14.17 -31.15 -4.46
C ILE A 57 -14.42 -32.32 -3.49
N ASP A 58 -13.52 -33.30 -3.47
CA ASP A 58 -13.54 -34.39 -2.48
C ASP A 58 -13.29 -33.81 -1.08
N VAL A 59 -14.35 -33.74 -0.28
CA VAL A 59 -14.39 -33.09 1.04
C VAL A 59 -13.65 -33.90 2.14
N ARG A 60 -12.79 -34.85 1.76
CA ARG A 60 -12.18 -35.85 2.66
C ARG A 60 -10.71 -35.62 3.04
N GLN A 61 -10.17 -34.43 2.90
CA GLN A 61 -8.82 -34.09 3.41
C GLN A 61 -8.85 -33.02 4.52
N LEU A 62 -9.57 -33.30 5.61
CA LEU A 62 -9.61 -32.45 6.82
C LEU A 62 -8.50 -32.77 7.84
N GLY A 63 -7.47 -33.53 7.46
CA GLY A 63 -6.37 -33.93 8.36
C GLY A 63 -5.16 -32.99 8.28
N ASP A 64 -4.50 -32.93 7.12
CA ASP A 64 -3.17 -32.31 6.98
C ASP A 64 -3.05 -31.36 5.77
N GLY A 65 -4.17 -31.05 5.07
CA GLY A 65 -4.14 -30.68 3.64
C GLY A 65 -4.60 -29.28 3.22
N LEU A 66 -5.03 -28.39 4.12
CA LEU A 66 -5.55 -27.06 3.72
C LEU A 66 -4.44 -26.11 3.20
N LEU A 67 -3.18 -26.38 3.57
CA LEU A 67 -2.02 -25.57 3.16
C LEU A 67 -0.99 -26.36 2.34
N ALA A 68 -1.21 -27.65 2.11
CA ALA A 68 -0.35 -28.44 1.24
C ALA A 68 -0.59 -28.04 -0.22
N PRO A 69 0.46 -27.95 -1.07
CA PRO A 69 0.27 -27.84 -2.51
C PRO A 69 -0.59 -28.98 -3.04
N GLN A 70 -1.75 -28.63 -3.62
CA GLN A 70 -2.65 -29.58 -4.26
C GLN A 70 -2.30 -29.64 -5.76
N GLU A 71 -2.34 -30.84 -6.36
CA GLU A 71 -2.02 -31.03 -7.78
C GLU A 71 -2.93 -30.18 -8.70
N ASN A 72 -4.14 -29.85 -8.24
CA ASN A 72 -5.15 -29.07 -8.97
C ASN A 72 -5.36 -27.66 -8.39
N GLU A 73 -4.38 -27.10 -7.69
CA GLU A 73 -4.50 -25.76 -7.11
C GLU A 73 -4.58 -24.65 -8.18
N THR A 74 -5.65 -23.85 -8.10
CA THR A 74 -5.83 -22.68 -8.96
C THR A 74 -4.77 -21.59 -8.68
N PRO A 75 -4.48 -20.69 -9.64
CA PRO A 75 -3.56 -19.57 -9.40
C PRO A 75 -3.93 -18.69 -8.19
N ALA A 76 -5.23 -18.53 -7.92
CA ALA A 76 -5.72 -17.74 -6.80
C ALA A 76 -5.45 -18.43 -5.45
N GLU A 77 -5.69 -19.73 -5.34
CA GLU A 77 -5.38 -20.52 -4.13
C GLU A 77 -3.88 -20.49 -3.83
N ARG A 78 -3.05 -20.66 -4.87
CA ARG A 78 -1.59 -20.58 -4.78
C ARG A 78 -1.12 -19.25 -4.19
N LEU A 79 -1.65 -18.14 -4.72
CA LEU A 79 -1.37 -16.80 -4.25
C LEU A 79 -1.76 -16.60 -2.78
N LEU A 80 -2.91 -17.10 -2.36
CA LEU A 80 -3.36 -16.99 -0.97
C LEU A 80 -2.47 -17.81 -0.03
N ARG A 81 -2.01 -18.99 -0.43
CA ARG A 81 -1.00 -19.73 0.34
C ARG A 81 0.32 -18.95 0.43
N ASP A 82 0.80 -18.41 -0.68
CA ASP A 82 2.04 -17.61 -0.69
C ASP A 82 1.90 -16.38 0.23
N ALA A 83 0.72 -15.75 0.27
CA ALA A 83 0.42 -14.67 1.20
C ALA A 83 0.46 -15.11 2.68
N ILE A 84 -0.08 -16.29 3.00
CA ILE A 84 0.04 -16.88 4.35
C ILE A 84 1.50 -17.09 4.72
N ASP A 85 2.31 -17.62 3.80
CA ASP A 85 3.73 -17.87 4.04
C ASP A 85 4.50 -16.57 4.24
N VAL A 86 4.23 -15.53 3.45
CA VAL A 86 4.81 -14.19 3.64
C VAL A 86 4.40 -13.58 4.99
N ILE A 87 3.13 -13.71 5.41
CA ILE A 87 2.68 -13.22 6.72
C ILE A 87 3.46 -13.93 7.83
N ARG A 88 3.60 -15.26 7.75
CA ARG A 88 4.33 -16.08 8.72
C ARG A 88 5.81 -15.71 8.79
N ASP A 89 6.46 -15.47 7.66
CA ASP A 89 7.86 -15.03 7.60
C ASP A 89 8.06 -13.62 8.18
N ARG A 90 7.11 -12.71 7.95
CA ARG A 90 7.18 -11.32 8.44
C ARG A 90 6.84 -11.17 9.92
N ARG A 91 5.95 -12.00 10.46
CA ARG A 91 5.50 -11.95 11.86
C ARG A 91 6.64 -11.90 12.89
N PRO A 92 7.66 -12.78 12.87
CA PRO A 92 8.77 -12.71 13.83
C PRO A 92 9.67 -11.49 13.63
N LYS A 93 9.70 -10.89 12.43
CA LYS A 93 10.56 -9.73 12.12
C LYS A 93 9.99 -8.41 12.62
N TYR A 94 8.67 -8.23 12.48
CA TYR A 94 8.01 -6.95 12.76
C TYR A 94 7.04 -6.99 13.95
N GLY A 95 6.64 -8.19 14.39
CA GLY A 95 5.55 -8.40 15.33
C GLY A 95 4.18 -8.43 14.65
N GLY A 96 3.12 -8.46 15.46
CA GLY A 96 1.74 -8.35 14.96
C GLY A 96 1.42 -6.94 14.44
N PRO A 97 0.49 -6.81 13.46
CA PRO A 97 0.11 -5.54 12.86
C PRO A 97 -0.42 -4.55 13.90
N LEU A 98 -1.17 -5.02 14.91
CA LEU A 98 -1.68 -4.15 15.97
C LEU A 98 -0.56 -3.37 16.68
N HIS A 99 0.54 -4.02 17.03
CA HIS A 99 1.67 -3.37 17.70
C HIS A 99 2.54 -2.57 16.74
N HIS A 100 2.87 -3.14 15.58
CA HIS A 100 3.73 -2.49 14.60
C HIS A 100 3.07 -1.23 14.03
N PHE A 101 1.82 -1.33 13.60
CA PHE A 101 1.07 -0.23 13.01
C PHE A 101 0.73 0.83 14.06
N ALA A 102 0.39 0.46 15.31
CA ALA A 102 0.16 1.44 16.37
C ALA A 102 1.38 2.36 16.61
N ARG A 103 2.61 1.83 16.56
CA ARG A 103 3.82 2.67 16.66
C ARG A 103 3.94 3.64 15.48
N THR A 104 3.79 3.13 14.26
CA THR A 104 3.87 3.93 13.04
C THR A 104 2.80 5.03 13.01
N VAL A 105 1.55 4.66 13.29
CA VAL A 105 0.42 5.58 13.36
C VAL A 105 0.59 6.60 14.48
N GLY A 106 1.14 6.21 15.63
CA GLY A 106 1.46 7.14 16.70
C GLY A 106 2.45 8.22 16.25
N MET A 107 3.50 7.84 15.52
CA MET A 107 4.45 8.81 14.95
C MET A 107 3.82 9.71 13.89
N ILE A 108 2.98 9.16 13.01
CA ILE A 108 2.28 9.93 11.97
C ILE A 108 1.31 10.93 12.59
N ASN A 109 0.50 10.49 13.56
CA ASN A 109 -0.42 11.35 14.27
C ASN A 109 0.33 12.47 15.01
N ALA A 110 1.51 12.21 15.56
CA ALA A 110 2.33 13.24 16.19
C ALA A 110 2.93 14.22 15.18
N ALA A 111 3.37 13.74 14.02
CA ALA A 111 4.02 14.56 13.00
C ALA A 111 3.04 15.43 12.18
N PHE A 112 1.80 14.98 12.02
CA PHE A 112 0.81 15.56 11.11
C PHE A 112 -0.52 15.90 11.80
N ALA A 113 -0.52 16.07 13.13
CA ALA A 113 -1.74 16.31 13.92
C ALA A 113 -2.56 17.52 13.43
N ASP A 114 -1.88 18.55 12.94
CA ASP A 114 -2.44 19.83 12.50
C ASP A 114 -3.12 19.77 11.12
N VAL A 115 -2.75 18.78 10.29
CA VAL A 115 -3.31 18.59 8.94
C VAL A 115 -4.32 17.44 8.87
N LEU A 116 -4.28 16.51 9.83
CA LEU A 116 -5.19 15.37 9.88
C LEU A 116 -6.57 15.78 10.38
N LYS A 117 -7.64 15.41 9.64
CA LYS A 117 -9.03 15.64 10.05
C LYS A 117 -9.42 14.89 11.33
N ARG A 118 -8.77 13.75 11.57
CA ARG A 118 -8.84 12.93 12.79
C ARG A 118 -7.54 12.14 12.92
N PRO A 119 -7.16 11.69 14.14
CA PRO A 119 -6.09 10.72 14.29
C PRO A 119 -6.36 9.47 13.46
N LEU A 120 -5.31 8.96 12.81
CA LEU A 120 -5.34 7.66 12.17
C LEU A 120 -5.32 6.56 13.23
N THR A 121 -5.88 5.41 12.86
CA THR A 121 -5.89 4.16 13.62
C THR A 121 -4.96 3.14 12.95
N PRO A 122 -4.58 2.04 13.64
CA PRO A 122 -3.87 0.93 13.01
C PRO A 122 -4.60 0.34 11.80
N ALA A 123 -5.93 0.27 11.82
CA ALA A 123 -6.74 -0.19 10.69
C ALA A 123 -6.63 0.76 9.48
N ASP A 124 -6.66 2.08 9.70
CA ASP A 124 -6.44 3.06 8.63
C ASP A 124 -5.07 2.85 7.97
N TRP A 125 -4.05 2.47 8.74
CA TRP A 125 -2.72 2.21 8.21
C TRP A 125 -2.68 0.98 7.29
N ALA A 126 -3.42 -0.09 7.61
CA ALA A 126 -3.55 -1.24 6.72
C ALA A 126 -4.19 -0.86 5.38
N VAL A 127 -5.20 0.02 5.40
CA VAL A 127 -5.82 0.57 4.19
C VAL A 127 -4.83 1.42 3.40
N VAL A 128 -4.10 2.33 4.05
CA VAL A 128 -3.07 3.17 3.40
C VAL A 128 -2.02 2.31 2.69
N MET A 129 -1.52 1.25 3.35
CA MET A 129 -0.56 0.34 2.73
C MET A 129 -1.17 -0.45 1.57
N THR A 130 -2.44 -0.82 1.64
CA THR A 130 -3.15 -1.44 0.51
C THR A 130 -3.20 -0.49 -0.69
N LEU A 131 -3.52 0.79 -0.47
CA LEU A 131 -3.55 1.81 -1.51
C LEU A 131 -2.18 2.03 -2.16
N ASP A 132 -1.09 2.05 -1.37
CA ASP A 132 0.29 2.11 -1.89
C ASP A 132 0.58 0.94 -2.85
N LYS A 133 0.12 -0.27 -2.50
CA LYS A 133 0.31 -1.47 -3.34
C LYS A 133 -0.55 -1.46 -4.59
N VAL A 134 -1.80 -0.97 -4.52
CA VAL A 134 -2.63 -0.73 -5.70
C VAL A 134 -1.95 0.28 -6.63
N SER A 135 -1.46 1.39 -6.09
CA SER A 135 -0.75 2.41 -6.87
C SER A 135 0.47 1.82 -7.58
N ARG A 136 1.30 1.04 -6.87
CA ARG A 136 2.44 0.34 -7.46
C ARG A 136 2.01 -0.66 -8.55
N HIS A 137 0.89 -1.38 -8.37
CA HIS A 137 0.37 -2.31 -9.37
C HIS A 137 -0.01 -1.62 -10.69
N MET A 138 -0.53 -0.39 -10.58
CA MET A 138 -0.91 0.44 -11.73
C MET A 138 0.28 1.12 -12.40
N GLY A 139 1.47 1.06 -11.79
CA GLY A 139 2.70 1.59 -12.35
C GLY A 139 3.24 0.80 -13.57
N PRO A 140 4.28 1.33 -14.23
CA PRO A 140 4.83 0.73 -15.46
C PRO A 140 5.49 -0.63 -15.25
N SER A 141 5.91 -0.94 -14.02
CA SER A 141 6.59 -2.19 -13.66
C SER A 141 5.70 -3.01 -12.74
N LYS A 142 5.17 -4.12 -13.26
CA LYS A 142 4.38 -5.06 -12.46
C LYS A 142 5.29 -6.10 -11.82
N THR A 143 5.17 -6.27 -10.51
CA THR A 143 5.81 -7.38 -9.79
C THR A 143 4.78 -8.45 -9.47
N THR A 144 5.22 -9.71 -9.46
CA THR A 144 4.41 -10.87 -9.04
C THR A 144 4.02 -10.79 -7.56
N ASP A 145 4.77 -10.03 -6.76
CA ASP A 145 4.56 -9.91 -5.32
C ASP A 145 3.42 -8.95 -4.96
N THR A 146 2.99 -8.10 -5.90
CA THR A 146 2.00 -7.06 -5.58
C THR A 146 0.66 -7.64 -5.15
N PRO A 147 0.07 -8.65 -5.83
CA PRO A 147 -1.14 -9.32 -5.35
C PRO A 147 -0.97 -10.00 -3.98
N ILE A 148 0.22 -10.53 -3.69
CA ILE A 148 0.55 -11.14 -2.40
C ILE A 148 0.57 -10.08 -1.30
N ASP A 149 1.21 -8.93 -1.54
CA ASP A 149 1.20 -7.80 -0.61
C ASP A 149 -0.22 -7.30 -0.34
N LEU A 150 -1.08 -7.23 -1.37
CA LEU A 150 -2.49 -6.82 -1.22
C LEU A 150 -3.27 -7.77 -0.30
N ALA A 151 -3.18 -9.09 -0.55
CA ALA A 151 -3.79 -10.09 0.32
C ALA A 151 -3.23 -10.02 1.75
N GLY A 152 -1.92 -9.80 1.89
CA GLY A 152 -1.25 -9.63 3.18
C GLY A 152 -1.77 -8.44 3.99
N TYR A 153 -1.95 -7.27 3.36
CA TYR A 153 -2.48 -6.10 4.05
C TYR A 153 -3.98 -6.20 4.36
N ALA A 154 -4.76 -6.88 3.51
CA ALA A 154 -6.16 -7.21 3.83
C ALA A 154 -6.25 -8.11 5.08
N ALA A 155 -5.37 -9.11 5.21
CA ALA A 155 -5.29 -9.92 6.43
C ALA A 155 -4.87 -9.09 7.65
N CYS A 156 -3.92 -8.16 7.49
CA CYS A 156 -3.52 -7.26 8.58
C CYS A 156 -4.66 -6.33 9.01
N LEU A 157 -5.49 -5.85 8.07
CA LEU A 157 -6.68 -5.06 8.38
C LEU A 157 -7.64 -5.85 9.27
N ALA A 158 -7.96 -7.10 8.89
CA ALA A 158 -8.82 -7.97 9.69
C ALA A 158 -8.29 -8.17 11.12
N GLU A 159 -6.96 -8.33 11.29
CA GLU A 159 -6.35 -8.40 12.62
C GLU A 159 -6.42 -7.09 13.40
N CYS A 160 -6.43 -5.92 12.74
CA CYS A 160 -6.56 -4.63 13.40
C CYS A 160 -8.01 -4.27 13.79
N GLU A 161 -9.00 -4.94 13.18
CA GLU A 161 -10.43 -4.73 13.44
C GLU A 161 -11.03 -5.74 14.42
N THR A 162 -10.24 -6.74 14.86
CA THR A 162 -10.62 -7.73 15.89
C THR A 162 -10.25 -7.23 17.28
#